data_AF-A0A2S8BD46-F1
#
_entry.id   AF-A0A2S8BD46-F1
#
_cell.length_a   1.000
_cell.length_b   1.000
_cell.length_c   1.000
_cell.angle_alpha   90.00
_cell.angle_beta   90.00
_cell.angle_gamma   90.00
#
_symmetry.space_group_name_H-M   'P 1'
#
loop_
_entity.id
_entity.type
_entity.pdbx_description
1 polymer ?
#
loop_
_entity_poly.entity_id
_entity_poly.type
_entity_poly.pdbx_seq_one_letter_code
_entity_poly.pdbx_strand_id
1 'polypeptide(L)'
;MFHLANAYDGPDGESIVLQVIRYPELWRDDRTFDTDATLWRWRIDLRTGTVQQTQLDDRAVEFPRIDDRRSGRPARYAVAVGSHGLVRYDLERGTADEHRFGGDGPPGAADEAIFVPAGGSPDDEAAGWYLSYVYDPARDASDLVIIDAADFGGEPVARVRMPRRVPHGFHGNWITD
;
A
#
# COMPACT_ATOMS: atom_id res chain seq x y z
N MET A 1 12.99 -3.22 8.66
CA MET A 1 11.51 -3.14 8.60
C MET A 1 11.13 -1.77 9.09
N PHE A 2 10.38 -1.00 8.30
CA PHE A 2 9.92 0.34 8.68
C PHE A 2 8.40 0.40 8.79
N HIS A 3 7.69 0.06 7.73
CA HIS A 3 6.23 0.15 7.70
C HIS A 3 5.53 -1.21 7.86
N LEU A 4 4.39 -1.17 8.54
CA LEU A 4 3.43 -2.26 8.64
C LEU A 4 2.22 -1.93 7.76
N ALA A 5 1.72 -2.91 7.02
CA ALA A 5 0.41 -2.81 6.40
C ALA A 5 -0.70 -3.02 7.45
N ASN A 6 -0.57 -4.07 8.28
CA ASN A 6 -1.52 -4.39 9.34
C ASN A 6 -0.95 -5.44 10.31
N ALA A 7 -1.59 -5.61 11.46
CA ALA A 7 -1.38 -6.73 12.38
C ALA A 7 -2.71 -7.14 13.03
N TYR A 8 -2.89 -8.43 13.32
CA TYR A 8 -4.11 -8.95 13.93
C TYR A 8 -3.87 -10.30 14.62
N ASP A 9 -4.77 -10.67 15.53
CA ASP A 9 -4.76 -12.00 16.16
C ASP A 9 -5.12 -13.09 15.13
N GLY A 10 -4.32 -14.15 15.10
CA GLY A 10 -4.58 -15.30 14.24
C GLY A 10 -5.91 -15.99 14.59
N PRO A 11 -6.57 -16.63 13.62
CA PRO A 11 -7.87 -17.27 13.83
C PRO A 11 -7.83 -18.44 14.83
N ASP A 12 -6.64 -18.96 15.13
CA ASP A 12 -6.41 -19.97 16.17
C ASP A 12 -6.40 -19.39 17.60
N GLY A 13 -6.33 -18.07 17.77
CA GLY A 13 -6.21 -17.40 19.07
C GLY A 13 -4.86 -17.62 19.77
N GLU A 14 -3.89 -18.22 19.07
CA GLU A 14 -2.57 -18.59 19.61
C GLU A 14 -1.43 -18.00 18.77
N SER A 15 -1.75 -17.11 17.84
CA SER A 15 -0.77 -16.44 16.99
C SER A 15 -1.09 -14.97 16.75
N ILE A 16 -0.06 -14.20 16.38
CA ILE A 16 -0.20 -12.84 15.86
C ILE A 16 0.30 -12.84 14.43
N VAL A 17 -0.49 -12.29 13.50
CA VAL A 17 -0.12 -12.13 12.10
C VAL A 17 0.24 -10.67 11.85
N LEU A 18 1.38 -10.42 11.22
CA LEU A 18 1.83 -9.10 10.78
C LEU A 18 2.04 -9.13 9.26
N GLN A 19 1.65 -8.06 8.58
CA GLN A 19 2.04 -7.78 7.20
C GLN A 19 2.96 -6.57 7.20
N VAL A 20 4.20 -6.75 6.75
CA VAL A 20 5.30 -5.79 6.92
C VAL A 20 6.03 -5.53 5.62
N ILE A 21 6.58 -4.33 5.48
CA ILE A 21 7.58 -4.03 4.46
C ILE A 21 8.97 -4.31 5.04
N ARG A 22 9.67 -5.25 4.41
CA ARG A 22 10.97 -5.74 4.87
C ARG A 22 12.04 -5.45 3.84
N TYR A 23 13.05 -4.71 4.28
CA TYR A 23 14.35 -4.62 3.63
C TYR A 23 15.18 -5.83 4.07
N PRO A 24 15.91 -6.49 3.14
CA PRO A 24 16.91 -7.51 3.48
C PRO A 24 17.92 -6.98 4.49
N GLU A 25 18.46 -5.79 4.22
CA GLU A 25 19.43 -5.09 5.04
C GLU A 25 19.45 -3.61 4.66
N LEU A 26 19.71 -2.72 5.62
CA LEU A 26 19.95 -1.30 5.37
C LEU A 26 21.03 -0.78 6.32
N TRP A 27 21.79 0.20 5.84
CA TRP A 27 22.71 1.02 6.64
C TRP A 27 23.77 0.25 7.43
N ARG A 28 24.16 -0.93 6.96
CA ARG A 28 25.36 -1.60 7.48
C ARG A 28 26.61 -0.79 7.13
N ASP A 29 26.70 -0.36 5.87
CA ASP A 29 27.90 0.27 5.32
C ASP A 29 27.68 1.71 4.82
N ASP A 30 26.42 2.16 4.65
CA ASP A 30 26.07 3.50 4.18
C ASP A 30 24.80 4.09 4.87
N ARG A 31 24.20 5.13 4.27
CA ARG A 31 22.94 5.74 4.72
C ARG A 31 21.91 5.88 3.58
N THR A 32 22.05 5.10 2.52
CA THR A 32 21.15 5.18 1.36
C THR A 32 19.97 4.21 1.52
N PHE A 33 19.02 4.28 0.61
CA PHE A 33 17.89 3.36 0.51
C PHE A 33 17.98 2.57 -0.81
N ASP A 34 19.18 2.26 -1.27
CA ASP A 34 19.42 1.58 -2.56
C ASP A 34 19.14 0.06 -2.46
N THR A 35 18.17 -0.32 -1.64
CA THR A 35 17.76 -1.70 -1.42
C THR A 35 16.25 -1.77 -1.48
N ASP A 36 15.74 -2.65 -2.33
CA ASP A 36 14.31 -2.87 -2.46
C ASP A 36 13.75 -3.55 -1.20
N ALA A 37 12.64 -3.00 -0.71
CA ALA A 37 11.81 -3.69 0.26
C ALA A 37 10.64 -4.38 -0.41
N THR A 38 10.25 -5.51 0.15
CA THR A 38 9.10 -6.28 -0.36
C THR A 38 8.08 -6.52 0.75
N LEU A 39 6.88 -6.95 0.36
CA LEU A 39 5.82 -7.28 1.31
C LEU A 39 6.02 -8.70 1.89
N TRP A 40 5.99 -8.80 3.21
CA TRP A 40 6.14 -10.05 3.96
C TRP A 40 4.97 -10.26 4.91
N ARG A 41 4.66 -11.52 5.18
CA ARG A 41 3.80 -11.97 6.28
C ARG A 41 4.64 -12.64 7.34
N TRP A 42 4.52 -12.17 8.58
CA TRP A 42 5.07 -12.85 9.74
C TRP A 42 3.94 -13.44 10.57
N ARG A 43 4.07 -14.71 10.97
CA ARG A 43 3.18 -15.35 11.94
C ARG A 43 3.99 -15.68 13.18
N ILE A 44 3.68 -15.00 14.28
CA ILE A 44 4.28 -15.20 15.59
C ILE A 44 3.42 -16.23 16.32
N ASP A 45 3.98 -17.39 16.65
CA ASP A 45 3.31 -18.42 17.43
C ASP A 45 3.55 -18.16 18.93
N LEU A 46 2.47 -17.90 19.67
CA LEU A 46 2.56 -17.46 21.07
C LEU A 46 2.89 -18.61 22.03
N ARG A 47 2.69 -19.86 21.60
CA ARG A 47 2.98 -21.05 22.43
C ARG A 47 4.45 -21.41 22.40
N THR A 48 5.04 -21.32 21.21
CA THR A 48 6.43 -21.71 20.97
C THR A 48 7.39 -20.53 21.00
N GLY A 49 6.87 -19.30 20.90
CA GLY A 49 7.68 -18.08 20.77
C GLY A 49 8.42 -17.99 19.44
N THR A 50 7.99 -18.74 18.42
CA THR A 50 8.65 -18.79 17.11
C THR A 50 7.98 -17.86 16.10
N VAL A 51 8.73 -17.42 15.09
CA VAL A 51 8.24 -16.56 14.01
C VAL A 51 8.45 -17.25 12.67
N GLN A 52 7.35 -17.49 11.96
CA GLN A 52 7.37 -17.91 10.56
C GLN A 52 7.32 -16.67 9.67
N GLN A 53 8.16 -16.61 8.65
CA GLN A 53 8.23 -15.49 7.72
C GLN A 53 8.00 -15.98 6.29
N THR A 54 7.07 -15.34 5.59
CA THR A 54 6.72 -15.65 4.19
C THR A 54 6.75 -14.37 3.38
N GLN A 55 7.61 -14.31 2.37
CA GLN A 55 7.55 -13.23 1.38
C GLN A 55 6.30 -13.41 0.53
N LEU A 56 5.50 -12.36 0.39
CA LEU A 56 4.24 -12.42 -0.35
C LEU A 56 4.39 -12.04 -1.82
N ASP A 57 5.42 -11.25 -2.14
CA ASP A 57 5.68 -10.75 -3.49
C ASP A 57 7.14 -10.32 -3.65
N ASP A 58 7.63 -10.23 -4.88
CA ASP A 58 9.01 -9.85 -5.21
C ASP A 58 9.16 -8.39 -5.67
N ARG A 59 8.05 -7.68 -5.91
CA ARG A 59 8.10 -6.28 -6.33
C ARG A 59 8.55 -5.38 -5.19
N ALA A 60 9.42 -4.44 -5.54
CA ALA A 60 9.84 -3.35 -4.68
C ALA A 60 8.64 -2.46 -4.34
N VAL A 61 8.29 -2.39 -3.04
CA VAL A 61 7.15 -1.61 -2.57
C VAL A 61 7.40 -0.97 -1.20
N GLU A 62 6.73 0.15 -0.96
CA GLU A 62 6.70 0.85 0.32
C GLU A 62 5.34 1.53 0.59
N PHE A 63 5.18 2.12 1.78
CA PHE A 63 3.98 2.83 2.21
C PHE A 63 2.68 2.02 2.05
N PRO A 64 2.61 0.82 2.68
CA PRO A 64 1.42 -0.01 2.58
C PRO A 64 0.26 0.63 3.35
N ARG A 65 -0.93 0.54 2.78
CA ARG A 65 -2.18 0.98 3.37
C ARG A 65 -3.24 -0.09 3.18
N ILE A 66 -4.16 -0.16 4.13
CA ILE A 66 -5.35 -1.01 4.09
C ILE A 66 -6.57 -0.10 4.18
N ASP A 67 -7.76 -0.69 4.15
CA ASP A 67 -8.93 -0.04 4.71
C ASP A 67 -8.74 0.15 6.23
N ASP A 68 -8.65 1.39 6.70
CA ASP A 68 -8.38 1.71 8.11
C ASP A 68 -9.46 1.14 9.07
N ARG A 69 -10.67 0.83 8.57
CA ARG A 69 -11.73 0.11 9.34
C ARG A 69 -11.31 -1.33 9.72
N ARG A 70 -10.30 -1.88 9.03
CA ARG A 70 -9.70 -3.21 9.27
C ARG A 70 -8.43 -3.17 10.10
N SER A 71 -8.00 -2.02 10.59
CA SER A 71 -6.83 -1.94 11.47
C SER A 71 -7.00 -2.85 12.70
N GLY A 72 -6.02 -3.71 12.96
CA GLY A 72 -6.10 -4.70 14.04
C GLY A 72 -6.89 -5.97 13.71
N ARG A 73 -7.45 -6.08 12.50
CA ARG A 73 -8.31 -7.19 12.04
C ARG A 73 -7.83 -7.72 10.69
N PRO A 74 -8.22 -8.93 10.26
CA PRO A 74 -7.93 -9.38 8.91
C PRO A 74 -8.45 -8.35 7.87
N ALA A 75 -7.54 -7.88 7.03
CA ALA A 75 -7.84 -7.10 5.83
C ALA A 75 -7.60 -7.99 4.62
N ARG A 76 -8.49 -7.93 3.63
CA ARG A 76 -8.33 -8.65 2.38
C ARG A 76 -7.41 -7.92 1.43
N TYR A 77 -7.47 -6.59 1.38
CA TYR A 77 -6.62 -5.82 0.48
C TYR A 77 -5.60 -4.96 1.21
N ALA A 78 -4.38 -4.92 0.68
CA ALA A 78 -3.37 -3.91 1.02
C ALA A 78 -2.87 -3.26 -0.27
N VAL A 79 -2.69 -1.94 -0.27
CA VAL A 79 -2.14 -1.17 -1.39
C VAL A 79 -0.82 -0.54 -0.98
N ALA A 80 0.20 -0.65 -1.81
CA ALA A 80 1.52 -0.07 -1.58
C ALA A 80 2.00 0.69 -2.82
N VAL A 81 2.93 1.62 -2.62
CA VAL A 81 3.62 2.32 -3.71
C VAL A 81 4.67 1.39 -4.29
N GLY A 82 4.62 1.15 -5.60
CA GLY A 82 5.65 0.43 -6.35
C GLY A 82 6.38 1.34 -7.34
N SER A 83 7.34 0.78 -8.08
CA SER A 83 8.22 1.55 -8.98
C SER A 83 7.50 2.29 -10.12
N HIS A 84 6.32 1.83 -10.54
CA HIS A 84 5.59 2.35 -11.70
C HIS A 84 4.16 2.81 -11.40
N GLY A 85 3.77 2.78 -10.12
CA GLY A 85 2.41 3.13 -9.70
C GLY A 85 2.05 2.49 -8.37
N LEU A 86 0.80 2.08 -8.22
CA LEU A 86 0.30 1.44 -7.01
C LEU A 86 0.12 -0.06 -7.23
N VAL A 87 0.43 -0.82 -6.21
CA VAL A 87 0.25 -2.27 -6.17
C VAL A 87 -0.83 -2.59 -5.17
N ARG A 88 -1.87 -3.32 -5.57
CA ARG A 88 -2.85 -3.90 -4.65
C ARG A 88 -2.61 -5.39 -4.50
N TYR A 89 -2.51 -5.85 -3.27
CA TYR A 89 -2.43 -7.25 -2.91
C TYR A 89 -3.80 -7.75 -2.44
N ASP A 90 -4.29 -8.86 -2.99
CA ASP A 90 -5.36 -9.67 -2.39
C ASP A 90 -4.68 -10.69 -1.46
N LEU A 91 -4.67 -10.38 -0.16
CA LEU A 91 -3.95 -11.11 0.89
C LEU A 91 -4.58 -12.47 1.20
N GLU A 92 -5.82 -12.70 0.79
CA GLU A 92 -6.49 -14.00 0.90
C GLU A 92 -6.10 -14.91 -0.26
N ARG A 93 -6.05 -14.37 -1.49
CA ARG A 93 -5.74 -15.16 -2.70
C ARG A 93 -4.25 -15.27 -2.99
N GLY A 94 -3.43 -14.41 -2.41
CA GLY A 94 -2.00 -14.32 -2.74
C GLY A 94 -1.76 -13.82 -4.17
N THR A 95 -2.65 -12.98 -4.67
CA THR A 95 -2.54 -12.35 -6.00
C THR A 95 -2.36 -10.86 -5.85
N ALA A 96 -1.96 -10.18 -6.94
CA ALA A 96 -1.86 -8.75 -6.94
C ALA A 96 -2.15 -8.13 -8.30
N ASP A 97 -2.68 -6.92 -8.24
CA ASP A 97 -2.96 -6.05 -9.38
C ASP A 97 -2.08 -4.80 -9.29
N GLU A 98 -1.86 -4.13 -10.42
CA GLU A 98 -1.10 -2.89 -10.50
C GLU A 98 -1.92 -1.81 -11.20
N HIS A 99 -1.92 -0.60 -10.66
CA HIS A 99 -2.40 0.60 -11.31
C HIS A 99 -1.19 1.46 -11.70
N ARG A 100 -0.95 1.62 -13.01
CA ARG A 100 0.20 2.38 -13.53
C ARG A 100 -0.21 3.80 -13.91
N PHE A 101 0.57 4.79 -13.48
CA PHE A 101 0.27 6.20 -13.78
C PHE A 101 1.01 6.75 -15.01
N GLY A 102 1.74 5.91 -15.74
CA GLY A 102 2.43 6.24 -16.98
C GLY A 102 2.66 5.00 -17.85
N GLY A 103 3.10 5.22 -19.10
CA GLY A 103 3.60 4.17 -19.99
C GLY A 103 5.09 3.87 -19.75
N ASP A 104 5.86 3.58 -20.80
CA ASP A 104 7.32 3.32 -20.73
C ASP A 104 8.20 4.57 -20.42
N GLY A 105 7.58 5.71 -20.10
CA GLY A 105 8.26 6.98 -19.76
C GLY A 105 8.62 7.09 -18.26
N PRO A 106 9.20 8.23 -17.81
CA PRO A 106 9.46 8.42 -16.39
C PRO A 106 8.14 8.27 -15.62
N PRO A 107 8.09 7.42 -14.58
CA PRO A 107 6.83 7.08 -13.93
C PRO A 107 6.18 8.36 -13.40
N GLY A 108 4.84 8.42 -13.51
CA GLY A 108 4.07 9.26 -12.61
C GLY A 108 4.33 8.75 -11.20
N ALA A 109 5.22 9.41 -10.47
CA ALA A 109 5.66 8.92 -9.17
C ALA A 109 4.53 9.16 -8.17
N ALA A 110 3.98 8.07 -7.65
CA ALA A 110 2.88 8.08 -6.71
C ALA A 110 3.38 8.27 -5.27
N ASP A 111 2.65 9.05 -4.48
CA ASP A 111 2.76 9.06 -3.03
C ASP A 111 1.86 7.98 -2.40
N GLU A 112 1.97 7.81 -1.08
CA GLU A 112 1.13 6.91 -0.27
C GLU A 112 -0.35 7.02 -0.67
N ALA A 113 -0.98 5.88 -0.95
CA ALA A 113 -2.37 5.80 -1.36
C ALA A 113 -3.30 5.57 -0.17
N ILE A 114 -4.29 6.45 0.02
CA ILE A 114 -5.25 6.36 1.12
C ILE A 114 -6.56 5.74 0.63
N PHE A 115 -7.04 4.71 1.33
CA PHE A 115 -8.37 4.16 1.08
C PHE A 115 -9.45 5.04 1.71
N VAL A 116 -10.49 5.34 0.94
CA VAL A 116 -11.67 6.08 1.37
C VAL A 116 -12.90 5.22 1.13
N PRO A 117 -13.61 4.77 2.18
CA PRO A 117 -14.76 3.89 2.01
C PRO A 117 -15.96 4.62 1.40
N ALA A 118 -16.70 3.93 0.53
CA ALA A 118 -18.01 4.36 0.12
C ALA A 118 -19.01 4.21 1.29
N GLY A 119 -19.96 5.16 1.39
CA GLY A 119 -21.05 5.06 2.36
C GLY A 119 -21.93 3.84 2.10
N GLY A 120 -22.48 3.24 3.17
CA GLY A 120 -23.49 2.17 3.06
C GLY A 120 -22.95 0.75 2.90
N SER A 121 -21.63 0.53 2.91
CA SER A 121 -21.03 -0.82 2.90
C SER A 121 -19.82 -0.86 3.85
N PRO A 122 -20.04 -1.03 5.17
CA PRO A 122 -19.00 -0.86 6.19
C PRO A 122 -17.89 -1.91 6.15
N ASP A 123 -18.15 -3.07 5.55
CA ASP A 123 -17.23 -4.22 5.53
C ASP A 123 -16.70 -4.56 4.13
N ASP A 124 -17.15 -3.86 3.09
CA ASP A 124 -16.67 -4.10 1.73
C ASP A 124 -15.42 -3.25 1.45
N GLU A 125 -14.26 -3.91 1.44
CA GLU A 125 -12.96 -3.31 1.16
C GLU A 125 -12.75 -2.97 -0.33
N ALA A 126 -13.67 -3.38 -1.21
CA ALA A 126 -13.71 -2.94 -2.62
C ALA A 126 -14.71 -1.79 -2.84
N ALA A 127 -15.58 -1.49 -1.87
CA ALA A 127 -16.53 -0.38 -1.96
C ALA A 127 -15.87 0.91 -1.48
N GLY A 128 -15.17 1.61 -2.37
CA GLY A 128 -14.52 2.86 -2.05
C GLY A 128 -13.53 3.29 -3.13
N TRP A 129 -12.60 4.16 -2.73
CA TRP A 129 -11.61 4.73 -3.62
C TRP A 129 -10.23 4.73 -3.00
N TYR A 130 -9.21 4.67 -3.84
CA TYR A 130 -7.84 5.00 -3.45
C TYR A 130 -7.49 6.40 -3.95
N LEU A 131 -6.97 7.22 -3.06
CA LEU A 131 -6.52 8.59 -3.35
C LEU A 131 -5.00 8.64 -3.22
N SER A 132 -4.30 9.12 -4.24
CA SER A 132 -2.84 9.33 -4.20
C SER A 132 -2.45 10.60 -4.97
N TYR A 133 -1.47 11.34 -4.46
CA TYR A 133 -0.82 12.38 -5.25
C TYR A 133 0.15 11.72 -6.23
N VAL A 134 0.06 12.12 -7.49
CA VAL A 134 0.93 11.61 -8.56
C VAL A 134 1.67 12.78 -9.18
N TYR A 135 3.00 12.76 -9.10
CA TYR A 135 3.84 13.77 -9.72
C TYR A 135 4.02 13.48 -11.22
N ASP A 136 3.77 14.50 -12.05
CA ASP A 136 4.02 14.48 -13.49
C ASP A 136 5.25 15.34 -13.82
N PRO A 137 6.39 14.72 -14.19
CA PRO A 137 7.61 15.44 -14.49
C PRO A 137 7.53 16.26 -15.78
N ALA A 138 6.62 15.96 -16.70
CA ALA A 138 6.47 16.73 -17.94
C ALA A 138 5.78 18.09 -17.68
N ARG A 139 4.91 18.15 -16.66
CA ARG A 139 4.23 19.39 -16.25
C ARG A 139 4.90 20.09 -15.07
N ASP A 140 5.82 19.43 -14.39
CA ASP A 140 6.34 19.83 -13.08
C ASP A 140 5.22 20.15 -12.07
N ALA A 141 4.18 19.32 -12.08
CA ALA A 141 2.99 19.48 -11.26
C ALA A 141 2.48 18.11 -10.80
N SER A 142 1.67 18.09 -9.74
CA SER A 142 1.04 16.86 -9.26
C SER A 142 -0.46 16.87 -9.52
N ASP A 143 -1.07 15.71 -9.60
CA ASP A 143 -2.52 15.55 -9.56
C ASP A 143 -2.89 14.71 -8.33
N LEU A 144 -4.00 15.02 -7.67
CA LEU A 144 -4.65 14.05 -6.78
C LEU A 144 -5.49 13.12 -7.66
N VAL A 145 -5.10 11.86 -7.73
CA VAL A 145 -5.74 10.83 -8.54
C VAL A 145 -6.67 10.00 -7.68
N ILE A 146 -7.87 9.72 -8.19
CA ILE A 146 -8.91 8.93 -7.52
C ILE A 146 -9.16 7.67 -8.33
N ILE A 147 -8.88 6.51 -7.75
CA ILE A 147 -9.04 5.18 -8.37
C ILE A 147 -10.22 4.48 -7.72
N ASP A 148 -11.08 3.85 -8.52
CA ASP A 148 -12.13 2.97 -8.01
C ASP A 148 -11.52 1.70 -7.42
N ALA A 149 -11.80 1.39 -6.15
CA ALA A 149 -11.30 0.17 -5.53
C ALA A 149 -11.90 -1.10 -6.16
N ALA A 150 -13.10 -1.03 -6.76
CA ALA A 150 -13.68 -2.18 -7.46
C ALA A 150 -12.98 -2.49 -8.80
N ASP A 151 -12.43 -1.46 -9.46
CA ASP A 151 -11.69 -1.56 -10.72
C ASP A 151 -10.28 -0.95 -10.58
N PHE A 152 -9.49 -1.52 -9.68
CA PHE A 152 -8.20 -0.93 -9.28
C PHE A 152 -7.21 -0.75 -10.45
N GLY A 153 -7.16 -1.71 -11.38
CA GLY A 153 -6.30 -1.64 -12.57
C GLY A 153 -6.87 -0.77 -13.71
N GLY A 154 -8.11 -0.29 -13.57
CA GLY A 154 -8.78 0.52 -14.57
C GLY A 154 -8.31 1.99 -14.58
N GLU A 155 -8.94 2.80 -15.44
CA GLU A 155 -8.67 4.23 -15.51
C GLU A 155 -9.14 4.97 -14.24
N PRO A 156 -8.43 6.00 -13.77
CA PRO A 156 -8.90 6.79 -12.64
C PRO A 156 -10.26 7.43 -12.90
N VAL A 157 -11.16 7.32 -11.92
CA VAL A 157 -12.51 7.90 -12.00
C VAL A 157 -12.50 9.43 -11.91
N ALA A 158 -11.45 10.00 -11.30
CA ALA A 158 -11.25 11.44 -11.27
C ALA A 158 -9.77 11.82 -11.08
N ARG A 159 -9.45 13.05 -11.51
CA ARG A 159 -8.15 13.68 -11.28
C ARG A 159 -8.36 15.15 -10.92
N VAL A 160 -7.84 15.57 -9.76
CA VAL A 160 -7.80 16.98 -9.37
C VAL A 160 -6.40 17.50 -9.65
N ARG A 161 -6.28 18.40 -10.63
CA ARG A 161 -4.98 18.96 -11.03
C ARG A 161 -4.50 19.97 -10.00
N MET A 162 -3.27 19.81 -9.51
CA MET A 162 -2.63 20.83 -8.69
C MET A 162 -1.92 21.85 -9.59
N PRO A 163 -1.91 23.14 -9.22
CA PRO A 163 -1.25 24.18 -10.02
C PRO A 163 0.29 24.13 -9.92
N ARG A 164 0.83 23.25 -9.09
CA ARG A 164 2.27 23.09 -8.81
C ARG A 164 2.55 21.69 -8.27
N ARG A 165 3.82 21.33 -8.19
CA ARG A 165 4.29 20.11 -7.54
C ARG A 165 3.84 20.05 -6.08
N VAL A 166 3.25 18.91 -5.71
CA VAL A 166 3.22 18.40 -4.33
C VAL A 166 4.49 17.55 -4.19
N PRO A 167 5.48 17.96 -3.37
CA PRO A 167 6.68 17.17 -3.18
C PRO A 167 6.35 15.81 -2.57
N HIS A 168 7.10 14.76 -2.95
CA HIS A 168 6.97 13.45 -2.34
C HIS A 168 7.02 13.57 -0.82
N GLY A 169 5.89 13.26 -0.20
CA GLY A 169 5.67 13.37 1.22
C GLY A 169 6.03 12.09 1.97
N PHE A 170 5.45 11.96 3.16
CA PHE A 170 5.49 10.72 3.93
C PHE A 170 4.06 10.17 4.03
N HIS A 171 3.37 10.49 5.13
CA HIS A 171 2.06 9.91 5.42
C HIS A 171 0.92 10.91 5.28
N GLY A 172 -0.25 10.39 4.91
CA GLY A 172 -1.53 11.07 4.94
C GLY A 172 -2.58 10.25 5.69
N ASN A 173 -3.72 10.86 6.01
CA ASN A 173 -4.89 10.14 6.52
C ASN A 173 -6.15 10.78 5.99
N TRP A 174 -7.19 9.97 5.83
CA TRP A 174 -8.54 10.43 5.58
C TRP A 174 -9.31 10.52 6.91
N ILE A 175 -10.05 11.60 7.10
CA ILE A 175 -10.92 11.81 8.26
C ILE A 175 -12.31 12.07 7.70
N THR A 176 -13.28 11.25 8.11
CA THR A 176 -14.69 11.46 7.75
C THR A 176 -15.25 12.69 8.46
N ASP A 177 -16.35 13.22 7.96
CA ASP A 177 -17.11 14.28 8.60
C ASP A 177 -17.79 13.85 9.92
#